data_AF-A0A3D3G205-F1
#
_entry.id   AF-A0A3D3G205-F1
#
_cell.length_a   1.000
_cell.length_b   1.000
_cell.length_c   1.000
_cell.angle_alpha   90.00
_cell.angle_beta   90.00
_cell.angle_gamma   90.00
#
_symmetry.space_group_name_H-M   'P 1'
#
loop_
_entity.id
_entity.type
_entity.pdbx_description
1 polymer ?
#
loop_
_entity_poly.entity_id
_entity_poly.type
_entity_poly.pdbx_seq_one_letter_code
_entity_poly.pdbx_strand_id
1 'polypeptide(L)'
;MLKPILFTIPLCIAIPMISHATVGGGQYIEFLGYEPTDKKVYLLRHYEDGRGRLPQLYYYQFYKANQPPKLFKVNSLYINQRTRKIDYDQSIDVLQPELNKIKQRLQPLQLITPKIFNIHILKKQQTNVPAIWIDKTLKVPQYTYQYKVSSIWFNSQLQQAVSYKPSLSVKQAYYIPAQNQVLVTVRYLAFPEETGYTTEDPISLTVKSKI
;
A
#
# COMPACT_ATOMS: atom_id res chain seq x y z
N MET A 1 -35.92 11.26 -63.94
CA MET A 1 -36.13 11.27 -62.47
C MET A 1 -34.76 11.18 -61.80
N LEU A 2 -34.27 12.30 -61.26
CA LEU A 2 -32.97 12.42 -60.59
C LEU A 2 -33.12 11.99 -59.12
N LYS A 3 -32.28 11.08 -58.63
CA LYS A 3 -32.22 10.69 -57.21
C LYS A 3 -31.26 11.65 -56.46
N PRO A 4 -31.66 12.23 -55.32
CA PRO A 4 -30.75 13.01 -54.49
C PRO A 4 -29.84 12.07 -53.67
N ILE A 5 -28.53 12.32 -53.73
CA ILE A 5 -27.53 11.68 -52.87
C ILE A 5 -27.48 12.49 -51.56
N LEU A 6 -27.94 11.88 -50.47
CA LEU A 6 -27.89 12.46 -49.13
C LEU A 6 -26.45 12.29 -48.59
N PHE A 7 -25.68 13.38 -48.53
CA PHE A 7 -24.38 13.42 -47.86
C PHE A 7 -24.60 13.54 -46.35
N THR A 8 -24.49 12.45 -45.61
CA THR A 8 -24.45 12.46 -44.14
C THR A 8 -23.05 12.87 -43.67
N ILE A 9 -22.92 14.09 -43.15
CA ILE A 9 -21.74 14.58 -42.45
C ILE A 9 -21.72 13.95 -41.04
N PRO A 10 -20.66 13.25 -40.62
CA PRO A 10 -20.58 12.70 -39.27
C PRO A 10 -20.28 13.85 -38.29
N LEU A 11 -21.24 14.13 -37.40
CA LEU A 11 -21.10 15.05 -36.28
C LEU A 11 -20.18 14.39 -35.23
N CYS A 12 -18.90 14.76 -35.23
CA CYS A 12 -17.96 14.39 -34.16
C CYS A 12 -18.37 15.10 -32.87
N ILE A 13 -19.11 14.40 -32.01
CA ILE A 13 -19.38 14.83 -30.63
C ILE A 13 -18.07 14.64 -29.85
N ALA A 14 -17.28 15.71 -29.76
CA ALA A 14 -16.15 15.78 -28.84
C ALA A 14 -16.72 15.82 -27.42
N ILE A 15 -16.80 14.66 -26.76
CA ILE A 15 -17.06 14.60 -25.32
C ILE A 15 -15.84 15.23 -24.65
N PRO A 16 -15.99 16.34 -23.91
CA PRO A 16 -14.87 16.91 -23.18
C PRO A 16 -14.44 15.90 -22.12
N MET A 17 -13.27 15.29 -22.29
CA MET A 17 -12.59 14.58 -21.22
C MET A 17 -12.15 15.64 -20.21
N ILE A 18 -12.98 15.90 -19.21
CA ILE A 18 -12.59 16.72 -18.06
C ILE A 18 -11.54 15.89 -17.30
N SER A 19 -10.27 16.13 -17.60
CA SER A 19 -9.15 15.61 -16.83
C SER A 19 -9.11 16.36 -15.50
N HIS A 20 -9.64 15.73 -14.45
CA HIS A 20 -9.42 16.21 -13.09
C HIS A 20 -8.01 15.80 -12.67
N ALA A 21 -7.10 16.78 -12.58
CA ALA A 21 -5.83 16.58 -11.92
C ALA A 21 -6.10 16.36 -10.43
N THR A 22 -6.02 15.12 -9.97
CA THR A 22 -6.13 14.81 -8.54
C THR A 22 -4.83 15.22 -7.85
N VAL A 23 -4.97 15.98 -6.77
CA VAL A 23 -3.83 16.46 -5.97
C VAL A 23 -3.42 15.39 -4.94
N GLY A 24 -4.32 14.45 -4.65
CA GLY A 24 -4.10 13.30 -3.77
C GLY A 24 -4.13 11.95 -4.49
N GLY A 25 -3.86 10.89 -3.72
CA GLY A 25 -3.86 9.53 -4.23
C GLY A 25 -3.77 8.48 -3.12
N GLY A 26 -4.32 7.30 -3.40
CA GLY A 26 -4.22 6.14 -2.52
C GLY A 26 -2.81 5.57 -2.44
N GLN A 27 -2.63 4.70 -1.46
CA GLN A 27 -1.46 3.84 -1.36
C GLN A 27 -1.92 2.41 -1.10
N TYR A 28 -1.29 1.45 -1.76
CA TYR A 28 -1.54 0.03 -1.53
C TYR A 28 -0.24 -0.76 -1.52
N ILE A 29 -0.32 -1.96 -0.94
CA ILE A 29 0.82 -2.86 -0.83
C ILE A 29 0.65 -4.05 -1.79
N GLU A 30 1.72 -4.38 -2.50
CA GLU A 30 1.85 -5.59 -3.31
C GLU A 30 2.96 -6.46 -2.67
N PHE A 31 2.60 -7.60 -2.09
CA PHE A 31 3.61 -8.58 -1.69
C PHE A 31 4.15 -9.32 -2.93
N LEU A 32 5.47 -9.37 -3.07
CA LEU A 32 6.12 -9.97 -4.23
C LEU A 32 6.42 -11.45 -4.03
N GLY A 33 6.88 -11.84 -2.84
CA GLY A 33 7.30 -13.21 -2.56
C GLY A 33 8.43 -13.32 -1.54
N TYR A 34 8.77 -14.56 -1.20
CA TYR A 34 9.80 -14.95 -0.24
C TYR A 34 11.10 -15.34 -0.94
N GLU A 35 12.22 -14.74 -0.53
CA GLU A 35 13.57 -15.11 -0.95
C GLU A 35 14.18 -16.06 0.10
N PRO A 36 14.42 -17.34 -0.24
CA PRO A 36 14.87 -18.34 0.73
C PRO A 36 16.32 -18.13 1.19
N THR A 37 17.21 -17.70 0.29
CA THR A 37 18.65 -17.53 0.55
C THR A 37 18.89 -16.50 1.66
N ASP A 38 18.29 -15.32 1.52
CA ASP A 38 18.46 -14.21 2.46
C ASP A 38 17.37 -14.16 3.53
N LYS A 39 16.37 -15.05 3.47
CA LYS A 39 15.21 -15.07 4.36
C LYS A 39 14.50 -13.72 4.40
N LYS A 40 14.09 -13.24 3.22
CA LYS A 40 13.41 -11.96 3.03
C LYS A 40 12.03 -12.15 2.43
N VAL A 41 11.07 -11.30 2.79
CA VAL A 41 9.85 -11.14 1.98
C VAL A 41 9.83 -9.73 1.40
N TYR A 42 9.76 -9.63 0.09
CA TYR A 42 9.72 -8.35 -0.61
C TYR A 42 8.29 -7.87 -0.81
N LEU A 43 8.11 -6.55 -0.77
CA LEU A 43 6.85 -5.88 -1.09
C LEU A 43 7.09 -4.55 -1.80
N LEU A 44 6.13 -4.13 -2.63
CA LEU A 44 6.08 -2.80 -3.20
C LEU A 44 4.99 -1.98 -2.50
N ARG A 45 5.31 -0.73 -2.18
CA ARG A 45 4.31 0.29 -1.85
C ARG A 45 4.07 1.13 -3.09
N HIS A 46 2.84 1.08 -3.58
CA HIS A 46 2.39 1.87 -4.72
C HIS A 46 1.80 3.19 -4.23
N TYR A 47 1.97 4.24 -5.02
CA TYR A 47 1.47 5.59 -4.76
C TYR A 47 0.68 6.03 -5.98
N GLU A 48 -0.58 6.36 -5.76
CA GLU A 48 -1.49 6.82 -6.81
C GLU A 48 -1.61 8.35 -6.83
N ASP A 49 -0.65 9.05 -6.23
CA ASP A 49 -0.64 10.51 -6.25
C ASP A 49 -0.24 11.07 -7.62
N GLY A 50 -0.66 12.31 -7.89
CA GLY A 50 -0.47 12.97 -9.18
C GLY A 50 0.99 13.16 -9.63
N ARG A 51 1.99 12.76 -8.84
CA ARG A 51 3.40 12.79 -9.25
C ARG A 51 3.79 11.61 -10.13
N GLY A 52 3.02 10.52 -10.15
CA GLY A 52 3.36 9.32 -10.92
C GLY A 52 4.68 8.66 -10.46
N ARG A 53 5.00 8.78 -9.17
CA ARG A 53 6.24 8.25 -8.60
C ARG A 53 6.29 6.72 -8.70
N LEU A 54 7.49 6.19 -8.85
CA LEU A 54 7.73 4.75 -8.89
C LEU A 54 7.29 4.05 -7.60
N PRO A 55 6.79 2.79 -7.68
CA PRO A 55 6.55 1.97 -6.51
C PRO A 55 7.83 1.80 -5.70
N GLN A 56 7.73 1.92 -4.38
CA GLN A 56 8.88 1.84 -3.48
C GLN A 56 9.04 0.42 -2.95
N LEU A 57 10.23 -0.16 -3.11
CA LEU A 57 10.55 -1.51 -2.67
C LEU A 57 10.94 -1.53 -1.19
N TYR A 58 10.37 -2.50 -0.48
CA TYR A 58 10.69 -2.83 0.90
C TYR A 58 10.93 -4.33 1.04
N TYR A 59 11.54 -4.73 2.15
CA TYR A 59 11.59 -6.13 2.55
C TYR A 59 11.46 -6.31 4.06
N TYR A 60 10.79 -7.39 4.46
CA TYR A 60 10.92 -7.95 5.81
C TYR A 60 12.14 -8.84 5.88
N GLN A 61 12.96 -8.67 6.92
CA GLN A 61 14.11 -9.54 7.19
C GLN A 61 13.80 -10.50 8.34
N PHE A 62 13.90 -11.80 8.07
CA PHE A 62 13.60 -12.85 9.04
C PHE A 62 14.90 -13.43 9.62
N TYR A 63 15.37 -12.86 10.74
CA TYR A 63 16.59 -13.32 11.41
C TYR A 63 16.37 -14.59 12.24
N LYS A 64 15.23 -14.70 12.93
CA LYS A 64 14.88 -15.82 13.80
C LYS A 64 13.41 -16.20 13.60
N ALA A 65 13.14 -17.50 13.64
CA ALA A 65 11.76 -18.00 13.69
C ALA A 65 11.04 -17.43 14.93
N ASN A 66 9.75 -17.14 14.79
CA ASN A 66 8.89 -16.61 15.86
C ASN A 66 9.29 -15.24 16.46
N GLN A 67 10.22 -14.51 15.84
CA GLN A 67 10.48 -13.11 16.17
C GLN A 67 9.86 -12.18 15.12
N PRO A 68 9.27 -11.05 15.54
CA PRO A 68 8.74 -10.07 14.60
C PRO A 68 9.85 -9.54 13.69
N PRO A 69 9.72 -9.70 12.36
CA PRO A 69 10.70 -9.20 11.41
C PRO A 69 10.64 -7.67 11.34
N LYS A 70 11.79 -7.06 11.08
CA LYS A 70 11.87 -5.62 10.78
C LYS A 70 11.60 -5.38 9.29
N LEU A 71 10.89 -4.29 8.99
CA LEU A 71 10.66 -3.81 7.63
C LEU A 71 11.74 -2.81 7.25
N PHE A 72 12.39 -3.02 6.11
CA PHE A 72 13.43 -2.13 5.58
C PHE A 72 13.01 -1.55 4.25
N LYS A 73 13.30 -0.27 4.05
CA LYS A 73 13.14 0.40 2.76
C LYS A 73 14.39 0.23 1.91
N VAL A 74 14.21 -0.10 0.63
CA VAL A 74 15.33 -0.21 -0.33
C VAL A 74 15.48 1.12 -1.05
N ASN A 75 16.56 1.85 -0.78
CA ASN A 75 16.85 3.12 -1.46
C ASN A 75 17.78 2.95 -2.67
N SER A 76 18.59 1.88 -2.70
CA SER A 76 19.67 1.69 -3.68
C SER A 76 19.17 1.60 -5.12
N LEU A 77 17.96 1.08 -5.35
CA LEU A 77 17.36 0.98 -6.70
C LEU A 77 16.86 2.32 -7.25
N TYR A 78 16.81 3.36 -6.41
CA TYR A 78 16.24 4.66 -6.74
C TYR A 78 17.31 5.75 -6.81
N ILE A 79 18.59 5.40 -6.90
CA ILE A 79 19.67 6.39 -6.99
C ILE A 79 19.80 6.85 -8.45
N ASN A 80 19.51 8.13 -8.68
CA ASN A 80 19.77 8.77 -9.96
C ASN A 80 21.28 8.83 -10.21
N GLN A 81 21.73 8.29 -11.34
CA GLN A 81 23.16 8.16 -11.63
C GLN A 81 23.87 9.53 -11.79
N ARG A 82 23.15 10.55 -12.27
CA ARG A 82 23.69 11.90 -12.50
C ARG A 82 23.78 12.69 -11.21
N THR A 83 22.71 12.69 -10.40
CA THR A 83 22.65 13.51 -9.18
C THR A 83 23.17 12.79 -7.95
N ARG A 84 23.33 11.46 -8.00
CA ARG A 84 23.66 10.57 -6.86
C ARG A 84 22.67 10.68 -5.69
N LYS A 85 21.49 11.24 -5.95
CA LYS A 85 20.41 11.38 -4.99
C LYS A 85 19.33 10.36 -5.29
N ILE A 86 18.53 10.08 -4.27
CA ILE A 86 17.33 9.27 -4.41
C ILE A 86 16.33 10.05 -5.29
N ASP A 87 15.80 9.38 -6.30
CA ASP A 87 14.88 9.90 -7.29
C ASP A 87 13.78 8.86 -7.53
N TYR A 88 12.59 9.14 -7.02
CA TYR A 88 11.41 8.28 -7.20
C TYR A 88 10.61 8.65 -8.45
N ASP A 89 11.00 9.70 -9.18
CA ASP A 89 10.27 10.22 -10.33
C ASP A 89 10.98 9.87 -11.65
N GLN A 90 12.04 9.05 -11.58
CA GLN A 90 12.77 8.54 -12.74
C GLN A 90 11.94 7.54 -13.57
N SER A 91 12.37 7.24 -14.80
CA SER A 91 11.70 6.27 -15.67
C SER A 91 11.66 4.86 -15.07
N ILE A 92 10.53 4.17 -15.25
CA ILE A 92 10.35 2.76 -14.88
C ILE A 92 11.34 1.84 -15.59
N ASP A 93 11.86 2.23 -16.75
CA ASP A 93 12.82 1.42 -17.54
C ASP A 93 14.12 1.15 -16.77
N VAL A 94 14.46 2.01 -15.81
CA VAL A 94 15.63 1.84 -14.93
C VAL A 94 15.34 0.85 -13.81
N LEU A 95 14.12 0.86 -13.26
CA LEU A 95 13.74 0.03 -12.12
C LEU A 95 13.33 -1.39 -12.54
N GLN A 96 12.65 -1.53 -13.68
CA GLN A 96 12.01 -2.77 -14.10
C GLN A 96 13.00 -3.94 -14.24
N PRO A 97 14.21 -3.79 -14.81
CA PRO A 97 15.17 -4.88 -14.91
C PRO A 97 15.63 -5.39 -13.54
N GLU A 98 15.92 -4.49 -12.60
CA GLU A 98 16.33 -4.86 -11.24
C GLU A 98 15.19 -5.51 -10.45
N LEU A 99 13.97 -4.99 -10.60
CA LEU A 99 12.79 -5.60 -10.01
C LEU A 99 12.54 -7.01 -10.56
N ASN A 100 12.74 -7.23 -11.87
CA ASN A 100 12.60 -8.54 -12.50
C ASN A 100 13.63 -9.54 -11.97
N LYS A 101 14.89 -9.12 -11.80
CA LYS A 101 15.94 -9.96 -11.18
C LYS A 101 15.58 -10.40 -9.75
N ILE A 102 14.91 -9.53 -8.99
CA ILE A 102 14.40 -9.87 -7.66
C ILE A 102 13.24 -10.85 -7.80
N LYS A 103 12.23 -10.55 -8.62
CA LYS A 103 11.03 -11.40 -8.78
C LYS A 103 11.36 -12.83 -9.23
N GLN A 104 12.34 -13.01 -10.11
CA GLN A 104 12.74 -14.33 -10.65
C GLN A 104 13.21 -15.35 -9.59
N ARG A 105 13.69 -14.88 -8.44
CA ARG A 105 14.21 -15.73 -7.37
C ARG A 105 13.27 -15.86 -6.17
N LEU A 106 12.08 -15.26 -6.24
CA LEU A 106 11.09 -15.33 -5.16
C LEU A 106 10.23 -16.58 -5.27
N GLN A 107 9.98 -17.20 -4.12
CA GLN A 107 8.93 -18.18 -3.95
C GLN A 107 7.60 -17.47 -3.66
N PRO A 108 6.48 -17.94 -4.20
CA PRO A 108 5.17 -17.35 -3.94
C PRO A 108 4.80 -17.48 -2.46
N LEU A 109 4.09 -16.48 -1.94
CA LEU A 109 3.50 -16.55 -0.61
C LEU A 109 2.18 -17.34 -0.65
N GLN A 110 1.84 -18.04 0.43
CA GLN A 110 0.58 -18.77 0.50
C GLN A 110 -0.55 -17.82 0.90
N LEU A 111 -1.49 -17.58 -0.01
CA LEU A 111 -2.67 -16.77 0.29
C LEU A 111 -3.54 -17.44 1.36
N ILE A 112 -4.01 -16.66 2.34
CA ILE A 112 -4.95 -17.11 3.38
C ILE A 112 -6.07 -16.09 3.54
N THR A 113 -7.21 -16.53 4.08
CA THR A 113 -8.41 -15.68 4.19
C THR A 113 -8.20 -14.51 5.17
N PRO A 114 -8.30 -13.24 4.74
CA PRO A 114 -8.11 -12.08 5.63
C PRO A 114 -9.10 -12.02 6.80
N LYS A 115 -10.32 -12.54 6.62
CA LYS A 115 -11.41 -12.49 7.60
C LYS A 115 -11.14 -13.26 8.91
N ILE A 116 -10.13 -14.15 8.94
CA ILE A 116 -9.75 -14.86 10.17
C ILE A 116 -8.90 -13.99 11.12
N PHE A 117 -8.47 -12.81 10.65
CA PHE A 117 -7.67 -11.85 11.41
C PHE A 117 -8.54 -10.72 11.92
N ASN A 118 -8.44 -10.46 13.21
CA ASN A 118 -9.17 -9.42 13.90
C ASN A 118 -8.24 -8.28 14.29
N ILE A 119 -8.74 -7.05 14.16
CA ILE A 119 -8.06 -5.84 14.63
C ILE A 119 -8.56 -5.55 16.04
N HIS A 120 -7.69 -5.73 17.03
CA HIS A 120 -7.97 -5.39 18.42
C HIS A 120 -7.49 -3.96 18.69
N ILE A 121 -8.44 -3.04 18.80
CA ILE A 121 -8.17 -1.65 19.15
C ILE A 121 -7.88 -1.58 20.66
N LEU A 122 -6.67 -1.13 21.00
CA LEU A 122 -6.22 -0.96 22.39
C LEU A 122 -6.44 0.47 22.88
N LYS A 123 -6.20 1.45 22.00
CA LYS A 123 -6.46 2.86 22.25
C LYS A 123 -7.05 3.50 21.00
N LYS A 124 -8.06 4.34 21.18
CA LYS A 124 -8.66 5.18 20.12
C LYS A 124 -8.86 6.57 20.67
N GLN A 125 -8.38 7.58 19.96
CA GLN A 125 -8.62 8.98 20.26
C GLN A 125 -9.20 9.66 19.03
N GLN A 126 -10.24 10.47 19.21
CA GLN A 126 -10.79 11.32 18.15
C GLN A 126 -10.44 12.77 18.47
N THR A 127 -9.92 13.49 17.49
CA THR A 127 -9.72 14.93 17.52
C THR A 127 -10.28 15.55 16.25
N ASN A 128 -10.50 16.86 16.25
CA ASN A 128 -10.85 17.60 15.04
C ASN A 128 -9.64 18.43 14.62
N VAL A 129 -9.16 18.22 13.39
CA VAL A 129 -7.97 18.89 12.86
C VAL A 129 -8.35 19.81 11.69
N PRO A 130 -7.63 20.93 11.47
CA PRO A 130 -7.89 21.82 10.33
C PRO A 130 -7.78 21.10 8.98
N ALA A 131 -8.70 21.38 8.06
CA ALA A 131 -8.71 20.82 6.71
C ALA A 131 -7.79 21.63 5.77
N ILE A 132 -6.47 21.50 5.96
CA ILE A 132 -5.45 22.33 5.29
C ILE A 132 -5.55 22.30 3.74
N TRP A 133 -6.09 21.22 3.16
CA TRP A 133 -6.25 21.03 1.72
C TRP A 133 -7.50 21.69 1.11
N ILE A 134 -8.43 22.21 1.94
CA ILE A 134 -9.63 22.94 1.47
C ILE A 134 -9.58 24.37 2.03
N ASP A 135 -9.70 24.47 3.36
CA ASP A 135 -9.76 25.71 4.11
C ASP A 135 -9.40 25.41 5.57
N LYS A 136 -8.45 26.16 6.13
CA LYS A 136 -7.96 26.00 7.51
C LYS A 136 -9.02 26.31 8.57
N THR A 137 -10.11 26.99 8.20
CA THR A 137 -11.25 27.24 9.11
C THR A 137 -12.13 26.01 9.27
N LEU A 138 -12.18 25.14 8.27
CA LEU A 138 -12.89 23.88 8.31
C LEU A 138 -12.12 22.86 9.15
N LYS A 139 -12.85 22.00 9.85
CA LYS A 139 -12.27 20.91 10.66
C LYS A 139 -12.83 19.57 10.22
N VAL A 140 -11.98 18.55 10.23
CA VAL A 140 -12.38 17.16 9.96
C VAL A 140 -12.00 16.25 11.13
N PRO A 141 -12.74 15.16 11.36
CA PRO A 141 -12.41 14.19 12.39
C PRO A 141 -11.14 13.41 12.02
N GLN A 142 -10.22 13.32 12.96
CA GLN A 142 -9.04 12.48 12.91
C GLN A 142 -9.08 11.46 14.05
N TYR A 143 -8.86 10.20 13.72
CA TYR A 143 -8.84 9.07 14.63
C TYR A 143 -7.42 8.52 14.73
N THR A 144 -6.84 8.57 15.92
CA THR A 144 -5.54 7.95 16.21
C THR A 144 -5.75 6.63 16.94
N TYR A 145 -5.17 5.56 16.41
CA TYR A 145 -5.29 4.21 16.92
C TYR A 145 -3.97 3.68 17.47
N GLN A 146 -4.05 2.91 18.55
CA GLN A 146 -3.09 1.86 18.87
C GLN A 146 -3.82 0.53 18.82
N TYR A 147 -3.30 -0.44 18.06
CA TYR A 147 -4.01 -1.69 17.82
C TYR A 147 -3.04 -2.86 17.65
N LYS A 148 -3.58 -4.08 17.72
CA LYS A 148 -2.89 -5.31 17.31
C LYS A 148 -3.76 -6.07 16.32
N VAL A 149 -3.14 -6.83 15.43
CA VAL A 149 -3.83 -7.79 14.58
C VAL A 149 -3.56 -9.17 15.12
N SER A 150 -4.61 -9.98 15.29
CA SER A 150 -4.46 -11.34 15.79
C SER A 150 -5.42 -12.31 15.11
N SER A 151 -5.06 -13.59 15.14
CA SER A 151 -5.96 -14.71 14.84
C SER A 151 -5.89 -15.71 15.99
N ILE A 152 -6.43 -16.92 15.81
CA ILE A 152 -6.32 -17.99 16.81
C ILE A 152 -4.85 -18.23 17.19
N TRP A 153 -3.98 -18.38 16.18
CA TRP A 153 -2.59 -18.83 16.35
C TRP A 153 -1.55 -17.72 16.27
N PHE A 154 -1.89 -16.56 15.69
CA PHE A 154 -0.91 -15.51 15.37
C PHE A 154 -1.24 -14.19 16.06
N ASN A 155 -0.21 -13.38 16.33
CA ASN A 155 -0.36 -12.04 16.89
C ASN A 155 0.71 -11.08 16.34
N SER A 156 0.34 -9.82 16.15
CA SER A 156 1.25 -8.76 15.74
C SER A 156 1.92 -8.07 16.93
N GLN A 157 2.99 -7.32 16.65
CA GLN A 157 3.43 -6.24 17.53
C GLN A 157 2.37 -5.12 17.58
N LEU A 158 2.52 -4.21 18.55
CA LEU A 158 1.70 -3.00 18.64
C LEU A 158 1.85 -2.15 17.37
N GLN A 159 0.72 -1.75 16.79
CA GLN A 159 0.63 -0.92 15.59
C GLN A 159 0.01 0.43 15.93
N GLN A 160 0.26 1.41 15.08
CA GLN A 160 -0.36 2.73 15.14
C GLN A 160 -0.91 3.12 13.78
N ALA A 161 -2.04 3.82 13.76
CA ALA A 161 -2.60 4.37 12.53
C ALA A 161 -3.31 5.69 12.83
N VAL A 162 -3.28 6.59 11.85
CA VAL A 162 -4.10 7.82 11.84
C VAL A 162 -5.07 7.68 10.69
N SER A 163 -6.37 7.74 10.98
CA SER A 163 -7.42 7.65 9.97
C SER A 163 -8.42 8.77 10.07
N TYR A 164 -8.99 9.19 8.95
CA TYR A 164 -10.05 10.19 8.87
C TYR A 164 -11.46 9.56 8.76
N LYS A 165 -11.55 8.25 9.00
CA LYS A 165 -12.80 7.50 9.18
C LYS A 165 -12.65 6.52 10.35
N PRO A 166 -13.70 6.21 11.12
CA PRO A 166 -13.58 5.31 12.26
C PRO A 166 -13.48 3.82 11.87
N SER A 167 -12.66 3.46 10.89
CA SER A 167 -12.62 2.11 10.31
C SER A 167 -11.20 1.70 9.91
N LEU A 168 -10.75 0.56 10.43
CA LEU A 168 -9.57 -0.19 9.98
C LEU A 168 -10.04 -1.55 9.48
N SER A 169 -9.39 -2.14 8.47
CA SER A 169 -9.76 -3.46 7.95
C SER A 169 -8.54 -4.24 7.48
N VAL A 170 -8.53 -5.57 7.65
CA VAL A 170 -7.49 -6.41 7.07
C VAL A 170 -7.85 -6.70 5.61
N LYS A 171 -7.01 -6.27 4.66
CA LYS A 171 -7.29 -6.39 3.22
C LYS A 171 -6.71 -7.68 2.63
N GLN A 172 -5.44 -7.97 2.90
CA GLN A 172 -4.75 -9.16 2.42
C GLN A 172 -4.10 -9.90 3.59
N ALA A 173 -3.90 -11.21 3.42
CA ALA A 173 -3.20 -12.05 4.37
C ALA A 173 -2.45 -13.18 3.64
N TYR A 174 -1.21 -13.41 4.04
CA TYR A 174 -0.31 -14.39 3.47
C TYR A 174 0.43 -15.16 4.56
N TYR A 175 0.48 -16.48 4.45
CA TYR A 175 1.32 -17.33 5.27
C TYR A 175 2.68 -17.56 4.60
N ILE A 176 3.73 -17.60 5.42
CA ILE A 176 5.12 -17.89 5.01
C ILE A 176 5.52 -19.22 5.64
N PRO A 177 5.36 -20.36 4.93
CA PRO A 177 5.65 -21.68 5.49
C PRO A 177 7.06 -21.81 6.08
N ALA A 178 8.06 -21.27 5.38
CA ALA A 178 9.47 -21.35 5.78
C ALA A 178 9.78 -20.64 7.10
N GLN A 179 8.94 -19.68 7.53
CA GLN A 179 9.16 -18.88 8.73
C GLN A 179 8.12 -19.13 9.82
N ASN A 180 7.05 -19.88 9.51
CA ASN A 180 5.86 -20.04 10.35
C ASN A 180 5.32 -18.68 10.84
N GLN A 181 5.17 -17.75 9.90
CA GLN A 181 4.69 -16.39 10.15
C GLN A 181 3.61 -16.01 9.15
N VAL A 182 2.83 -14.99 9.51
CA VAL A 182 1.82 -14.40 8.64
C VAL A 182 2.18 -12.95 8.37
N LEU A 183 1.93 -12.51 7.14
CA LEU A 183 1.90 -11.10 6.75
C LEU A 183 0.47 -10.71 6.44
N VAL A 184 0.05 -9.53 6.87
CA VAL A 184 -1.23 -8.94 6.52
C VAL A 184 -1.06 -7.50 6.07
N THR A 185 -2.07 -6.96 5.39
CA THR A 185 -2.19 -5.51 5.17
C THR A 185 -3.40 -4.97 5.90
N VAL A 186 -3.21 -3.89 6.65
CA VAL A 186 -4.32 -3.15 7.27
C VAL A 186 -4.60 -1.88 6.47
N ARG A 187 -5.81 -1.80 5.93
CA ARG A 187 -6.31 -0.69 5.11
C ARG A 187 -7.16 0.26 5.94
N TYR A 188 -6.92 1.56 5.75
CA TYR A 188 -7.72 2.62 6.37
C TYR A 188 -7.64 3.93 5.57
N LEU A 189 -8.58 4.85 5.84
CA LEU A 189 -8.62 6.17 5.18
C LEU A 189 -7.57 7.09 5.80
N ALA A 190 -6.42 7.29 5.15
CA ALA A 190 -5.28 8.03 5.71
C ALA A 190 -5.17 9.46 5.20
N PHE A 191 -5.72 9.71 4.03
CA PHE A 191 -5.60 10.95 3.28
C PHE A 191 -7.02 11.50 3.12
N PRO A 192 -7.38 12.61 3.77
CA PRO A 192 -8.73 13.17 3.71
C PRO A 192 -8.96 14.11 2.52
N GLU A 193 -7.97 14.24 1.62
CA GLU A 193 -8.04 15.05 0.42
C GLU A 193 -9.15 14.57 -0.52
N GLU A 194 -9.81 15.51 -1.19
CA GLU A 194 -10.89 15.25 -2.15
C GLU A 194 -12.04 14.41 -1.54
N THR A 195 -12.20 13.15 -1.96
CA THR A 195 -13.19 12.20 -1.41
C THR A 195 -12.60 11.24 -0.38
N GLY A 196 -11.31 11.37 -0.13
CA GLY A 196 -10.53 10.60 0.82
C GLY A 196 -9.88 9.37 0.18
N TYR A 197 -8.58 9.20 0.44
CA TYR A 197 -7.77 8.10 -0.06
C TYR A 197 -7.33 7.14 1.05
N THR A 198 -7.30 5.86 0.71
CA THR A 198 -6.85 4.82 1.63
C THR A 198 -5.36 4.57 1.53
N THR A 199 -4.74 4.17 2.64
CA THR A 199 -3.41 3.56 2.67
C THR A 199 -3.50 2.13 3.19
N GLU A 200 -2.41 1.39 3.01
CA GLU A 200 -2.21 0.07 3.59
C GLU A 200 -0.88 0.02 4.35
N ASP A 201 -0.94 -0.55 5.55
CA ASP A 201 0.25 -0.88 6.33
C ASP A 201 0.51 -2.39 6.29
N PRO A 202 1.70 -2.83 5.87
CA PRO A 202 2.09 -4.21 5.99
C PRO A 202 2.44 -4.52 7.44
N ILE A 203 1.91 -5.61 7.97
CA ILE A 203 2.12 -6.04 9.36
C ILE A 203 2.50 -7.51 9.38
N SER A 204 3.52 -7.83 10.18
CA SER A 204 3.93 -9.20 10.45
C SER A 204 3.31 -9.72 11.74
N LEU A 205 2.93 -11.00 11.73
CA LEU A 205 2.40 -11.72 12.87
C LEU A 205 3.24 -12.97 13.10
N THR A 206 3.59 -13.20 14.36
CA THR A 206 4.28 -14.40 14.82
C THR A 206 3.31 -15.32 15.53
N VAL A 207 3.69 -16.59 15.68
CA VAL A 207 2.96 -17.55 16.51
C VAL A 207 2.82 -16.98 17.92
N LYS A 208 1.63 -17.12 18.52
CA LYS A 208 1.42 -16.79 19.93
C LYS A 208 2.30 -17.70 20.78
N SER A 209 3.08 -17.12 21.69
CA SER A 209 3.72 -17.89 22.74
C SER A 209 2.64 -18.66 23.50
N LYS A 210 2.83 -19.97 23.72
CA LYS A 210 1.97 -20.72 24.64
C LYS A 210 2.05 -20.04 26.00
N ILE A 211 0.88 -19.69 26.55
CA ILE A 211 0.73 -19.31 27.96
C ILE A 211 0.88 -20.58 28.78
#